data_AF-A0A8S3IS61-F1
#
_entry.id   AF-A0A8S3IS61-F1
#
_cell.length_a   1.000
_cell.length_b   1.000
_cell.length_c   1.000
_cell.angle_alpha   90.00
_cell.angle_beta   90.00
_cell.angle_gamma   90.00
#
_symmetry.space_group_name_H-M   'P 1'
#
loop_
_entity.id
_entity.type
_entity.pdbx_description
1 polymer ?
#
loop_
_entity_poly.entity_id
_entity_poly.type
_entity_poly.pdbx_seq_one_letter_code
_entity_poly.pdbx_strand_id
1 'polypeptide(L)'
;FALLDLIEANPKSSLQNIILGCVLDLSENSKCLHFIMTWQGQKQQQLTHLLCELCRDEEREIHVSRTEKGVIHDHSKPLMGVLQQSVQITPLARFELSRSVLDLIDNMRSKIYGFFCKLGFSELPGLHEEDSVTLCIIENFLDFKMGEMWQEIVTELDMEGVKLVAPDGEAVDTILRATEERGLAVAATQNYILEQYNKQDLQFEKAFYDD
;
A
#
# COMPACT_ATOMS: atom_id res chain seq x y z
N PHE A 1 -19.32 8.29 13.37
CA PHE A 1 -17.96 8.27 13.96
C PHE A 1 -17.66 7.00 14.74
N ALA A 2 -18.62 6.42 15.49
CA ALA A 2 -18.41 5.18 16.27
C ALA A 2 -17.64 4.05 15.54
N LEU A 3 -17.84 3.83 14.23
CA LEU A 3 -17.08 2.84 13.47
C LEU A 3 -15.58 3.17 13.36
N LEU A 4 -15.25 4.44 13.10
CA LEU A 4 -13.86 4.92 13.04
C LEU A 4 -13.23 4.92 14.44
N ASP A 5 -14.00 5.30 15.47
CA ASP A 5 -13.54 5.24 16.86
C ASP A 5 -13.24 3.79 17.28
N LEU A 6 -14.02 2.82 16.80
CA LEU A 6 -13.77 1.39 17.03
C LEU A 6 -12.51 0.90 16.33
N ILE A 7 -12.22 1.40 15.12
CA ILE A 7 -10.96 1.09 14.41
C ILE A 7 -9.79 1.63 15.22
N GLU A 8 -9.83 2.89 15.67
CA GLU A 8 -8.78 3.51 16.48
C GLU A 8 -8.58 2.78 17.83
N ALA A 9 -9.66 2.37 18.48
CA ALA A 9 -9.62 1.76 19.82
C ALA A 9 -9.15 0.29 19.83
N ASN A 10 -9.27 -0.44 18.72
CA ASN A 10 -8.98 -1.88 18.66
C ASN A 10 -7.95 -2.21 17.59
N PRO A 11 -6.67 -1.79 17.77
CA PRO A 11 -5.61 -2.12 16.84
C PRO A 11 -5.47 -3.65 16.68
N LYS A 12 -5.32 -4.12 15.44
CA LYS A 12 -5.06 -5.52 15.06
C LYS A 12 -6.22 -6.49 15.29
N SER A 13 -7.44 -5.98 15.44
CA SER A 13 -8.62 -6.84 15.42
C SER A 13 -8.98 -7.18 13.97
N SER A 14 -9.31 -8.44 13.68
CA SER A 14 -9.87 -8.84 12.37
C SER A 14 -11.16 -8.07 12.02
N LEU A 15 -11.82 -7.49 13.02
CA LEU A 15 -12.97 -6.61 12.85
C LEU A 15 -12.59 -5.28 12.16
N GLN A 16 -11.35 -4.78 12.30
CA GLN A 16 -10.91 -3.54 11.64
C GLN A 16 -11.06 -3.64 10.13
N ASN A 17 -10.68 -4.78 9.54
CA ASN A 17 -10.80 -5.01 8.11
C ASN A 17 -12.25 -4.95 7.61
N ILE A 18 -13.17 -5.55 8.37
CA ILE A 18 -14.59 -5.54 8.07
C ILE A 18 -15.17 -4.14 8.21
N ILE A 19 -14.88 -3.46 9.33
CA ILE A 19 -15.37 -2.09 9.57
C ILE A 19 -14.84 -1.15 8.49
N LEU A 20 -13.55 -1.25 8.15
CA LEU A 20 -12.93 -0.42 7.12
C LEU A 20 -13.61 -0.63 5.76
N GLY A 21 -13.94 -1.87 5.41
CA GLY A 21 -14.74 -2.18 4.23
C GLY A 21 -16.13 -1.52 4.27
N CYS A 22 -16.85 -1.63 5.39
CA CYS A 22 -18.15 -0.98 5.53
C CYS A 22 -18.07 0.56 5.44
N VAL A 23 -17.05 1.17 6.04
CA VAL A 23 -16.86 2.63 5.95
C VAL A 23 -16.49 3.04 4.52
N LEU A 24 -15.71 2.21 3.81
CA LEU A 24 -15.39 2.43 2.40
C LEU A 24 -16.66 2.37 1.54
N ASP A 25 -17.53 1.39 1.75
CA ASP A 25 -18.81 1.30 1.04
C ASP A 25 -19.70 2.52 1.32
N LEU A 26 -19.74 2.99 2.57
CA LEU A 26 -20.47 4.21 2.93
C LEU A 26 -19.91 5.45 2.22
N SER A 27 -18.61 5.48 1.93
CA SER A 27 -17.95 6.59 1.24
C SER A 27 -18.32 6.71 -0.23
N GLU A 28 -18.98 5.71 -0.82
CA GLU A 28 -19.60 5.83 -2.15
C GLU A 28 -20.64 6.95 -2.20
N ASN A 29 -21.27 7.26 -1.05
CA ASN A 29 -22.11 8.43 -0.92
C ASN A 29 -21.25 9.64 -0.59
N SER A 30 -21.14 10.59 -1.52
CA SER A 30 -20.34 11.82 -1.35
C SER A 30 -20.69 12.61 -0.09
N LYS A 31 -21.96 12.60 0.35
CA LYS A 31 -22.36 13.23 1.63
C LYS A 31 -21.73 12.53 2.82
N CYS A 32 -21.73 11.20 2.82
CA CYS A 32 -21.09 10.41 3.87
C CYS A 32 -19.59 10.61 3.86
N LEU A 33 -18.94 10.67 2.68
CA LEU A 33 -17.52 10.94 2.55
C LEU A 33 -17.13 12.26 3.22
N HIS A 34 -17.90 13.34 3.00
CA HIS A 34 -17.65 14.60 3.69
C HIS A 34 -17.72 14.46 5.22
N PHE A 35 -18.73 13.77 5.76
CA PHE A 35 -18.78 13.52 7.20
C PHE A 35 -17.61 12.68 7.69
N ILE A 36 -17.25 11.61 6.98
CA ILE A 36 -16.11 10.74 7.27
C ILE A 36 -14.81 11.56 7.35
N MET A 37 -14.61 12.51 6.44
CA MET A 37 -13.43 13.39 6.42
C MET A 37 -13.39 14.42 7.55
N THR A 38 -14.53 14.73 8.18
CA THR A 38 -14.55 15.56 9.40
C THR A 38 -14.24 14.78 10.67
N TRP A 39 -14.06 13.46 10.59
CA TRP A 39 -13.71 12.66 11.75
C TRP A 39 -12.33 13.07 12.30
N GLN A 40 -12.26 13.15 13.62
CA GLN A 40 -11.03 13.35 14.37
C GLN A 40 -10.96 12.28 15.44
N GLY A 41 -9.83 11.57 15.50
CA GLY A 41 -9.58 10.57 16.52
C GLY A 41 -9.35 11.18 17.90
N GLN A 42 -9.19 10.31 18.90
CA GLN A 42 -8.93 10.71 20.29
C GLN A 42 -7.72 11.63 20.43
N LYS A 43 -6.72 11.46 19.55
CA LYS A 43 -5.49 12.29 19.50
C LYS A 43 -5.58 13.48 18.55
N GLN A 44 -6.79 13.91 18.15
CA GLN A 44 -6.99 14.94 17.11
C GLN A 44 -6.39 14.56 15.74
N GLN A 45 -6.10 13.27 15.54
CA GLN A 45 -5.60 12.75 14.28
C GLN A 45 -6.71 12.69 13.24
N GLN A 46 -6.33 12.91 11.98
CA GLN A 46 -7.26 12.85 10.87
C GLN A 46 -7.33 11.44 10.28
N LEU A 47 -8.39 11.18 9.51
CA LEU A 47 -8.60 9.89 8.86
C LEU A 47 -7.42 9.48 7.97
N THR A 48 -6.85 10.42 7.22
CA THR A 48 -5.72 10.20 6.30
C THR A 48 -4.50 9.65 7.03
N HIS A 49 -4.16 10.22 8.20
CA HIS A 49 -3.11 9.72 9.07
C HIS A 49 -3.43 8.31 9.59
N LEU A 50 -4.64 8.10 10.12
CA LEU A 50 -5.08 6.78 10.60
C LEU A 50 -4.95 5.70 9.51
N LEU A 51 -5.37 6.01 8.27
CA LEU A 51 -5.28 5.08 7.14
C LEU A 51 -3.82 4.73 6.80
N CYS A 52 -2.90 5.71 6.85
CA CYS A 52 -1.49 5.46 6.64
C CYS A 52 -0.88 4.62 7.78
N GLU A 53 -1.26 4.90 9.03
CA GLU A 53 -0.83 4.12 10.20
C GLU A 53 -1.29 2.67 10.09
N LEU A 54 -2.56 2.42 9.77
CA LEU A 54 -3.10 1.07 9.53
C LEU A 54 -2.38 0.33 8.40
N CYS A 55 -2.02 1.04 7.32
CA CYS A 55 -1.24 0.45 6.23
C CYS A 55 0.13 -0.01 6.72
N ARG A 56 0.85 0.83 7.48
CA ARG A 56 2.15 0.48 8.05
C ARG A 56 2.04 -0.67 9.07
N ASP A 57 0.99 -0.70 9.88
CA ASP A 57 0.74 -1.78 10.83
C ASP A 57 0.54 -3.12 10.13
N GLU A 58 -0.29 -3.14 9.07
CA GLU A 58 -0.48 -4.34 8.26
C GLU A 58 0.84 -4.81 7.64
N GLU A 59 1.62 -3.91 7.03
CA GLU A 59 2.91 -4.24 6.43
C GLU A 59 3.91 -4.81 7.45
N ARG A 60 3.92 -4.28 8.68
CA ARG A 60 4.71 -4.84 9.78
C ARG A 60 4.26 -6.23 10.17
N GLU A 61 2.96 -6.48 10.22
CA GLU A 61 2.40 -7.78 10.60
C GLU A 61 2.74 -8.88 9.59
N ILE A 62 2.65 -8.59 8.29
CA ILE A 62 3.03 -9.52 7.23
C ILE A 62 4.53 -9.45 6.86
N HIS A 63 5.31 -8.65 7.60
CA HIS A 63 6.76 -8.51 7.48
C HIS A 63 7.23 -8.12 6.07
N VAL A 64 6.57 -7.14 5.45
CA VAL A 64 7.02 -6.62 4.15
C VAL A 64 8.41 -5.98 4.29
N SER A 65 9.27 -6.19 3.30
CA SER A 65 10.63 -5.63 3.32
C SER A 65 10.62 -4.11 3.15
N ARG A 66 11.09 -3.41 4.17
CA ARG A 66 11.19 -1.94 4.25
C ARG A 66 12.54 -1.55 4.85
N THR A 67 13.01 -0.35 4.52
CA THR A 67 14.10 0.29 5.28
C THR A 67 13.59 0.81 6.63
N GLU A 68 14.49 1.26 7.51
CA GLU A 68 14.13 1.86 8.81
C GLU A 68 13.18 3.06 8.67
N LYS A 69 13.24 3.78 7.54
CA LYS A 69 12.39 4.95 7.25
C LYS A 69 11.14 4.61 6.43
N GLY A 70 10.80 3.32 6.27
CA GLY A 70 9.61 2.89 5.53
C GLY A 70 9.74 2.92 4.00
N VAL A 71 10.93 3.21 3.46
CA VAL A 71 11.19 3.13 2.01
C VAL A 71 11.14 1.69 1.52
N ILE A 72 10.64 1.47 0.30
CA ILE A 72 10.71 0.18 -0.39
C ILE A 72 12.17 -0.30 -0.44
N HIS A 73 12.41 -1.53 0.02
CA HIS A 73 13.73 -2.15 -0.02
C HIS A 73 13.84 -3.18 -1.16
N ASP A 74 12.82 -4.03 -1.33
CA ASP A 74 12.71 -4.94 -2.47
C ASP A 74 11.85 -4.29 -3.57
N HIS A 75 12.50 -3.81 -4.63
CA HIS A 75 11.82 -3.14 -5.74
C HIS A 75 11.07 -4.09 -6.67
N SER A 76 11.45 -5.37 -6.71
CA SER A 76 10.80 -6.38 -7.54
C SER A 76 9.55 -6.93 -6.85
N LYS A 77 9.51 -6.89 -5.51
CA LYS A 77 8.36 -7.35 -4.69
C LYS A 77 7.95 -6.33 -3.62
N PRO A 78 7.47 -5.12 -3.99
CA PRO A 78 7.28 -4.04 -3.03
C PRO A 78 6.21 -4.30 -1.97
N LEU A 79 5.21 -5.15 -2.23
CA LEU A 79 4.10 -5.39 -1.29
C LEU A 79 4.14 -6.78 -0.64
N MET A 80 5.05 -7.65 -1.06
CA MET A 80 5.00 -9.06 -0.75
C MET A 80 5.50 -9.32 0.68
N GLY A 81 4.64 -9.89 1.52
CA GLY A 81 5.02 -10.31 2.88
C GLY A 81 5.81 -11.61 2.91
N VAL A 82 6.48 -11.91 4.03
CA VAL A 82 7.36 -13.09 4.18
C VAL A 82 6.63 -14.40 3.89
N LEU A 83 5.38 -14.53 4.34
CA LEU A 83 4.59 -15.74 4.09
C LEU A 83 4.35 -15.97 2.60
N GLN A 84 3.89 -14.94 1.88
CA GLN A 84 3.67 -15.02 0.43
C GLN A 84 4.97 -15.32 -0.31
N GLN A 85 6.10 -14.74 0.10
CA GLN A 85 7.41 -15.02 -0.49
C GLN A 85 7.91 -16.45 -0.22
N SER A 86 7.59 -17.02 0.95
CA SER A 86 8.06 -18.34 1.36
C SER A 86 7.31 -19.50 0.70
N VAL A 87 6.10 -19.25 0.20
CA VAL A 87 5.27 -20.26 -0.44
C VAL A 87 5.62 -20.35 -1.91
N GLN A 88 5.95 -21.55 -2.37
CA GLN A 88 6.23 -21.79 -3.79
C GLN A 88 4.96 -21.60 -4.62
N ILE A 89 5.10 -20.96 -5.79
CA ILE A 89 4.04 -20.91 -6.79
C ILE A 89 3.80 -22.33 -7.31
N THR A 90 2.53 -22.73 -7.36
CA THR A 90 2.09 -24.03 -7.87
C THR A 90 0.95 -23.81 -8.87
N PRO A 91 0.84 -24.65 -9.92
CA PRO A 91 -0.31 -24.60 -10.82
C PRO A 91 -1.62 -24.73 -10.04
N LEU A 92 -2.55 -23.83 -10.34
CA LEU A 92 -3.81 -23.69 -9.64
C LEU A 92 -4.88 -24.54 -10.32
N ALA A 93 -5.75 -25.14 -9.50
CA ALA A 93 -6.96 -25.72 -10.05
C ALA A 93 -7.91 -24.61 -10.54
N ARG A 94 -8.83 -24.94 -11.45
CA ARG A 94 -9.79 -24.00 -12.09
C ARG A 94 -10.51 -23.02 -11.15
N PHE A 95 -10.73 -23.39 -9.90
CA PHE A 95 -11.47 -22.59 -8.92
C PHE A 95 -10.61 -22.09 -7.76
N GLU A 96 -9.30 -22.27 -7.85
CA GLU A 96 -8.36 -21.76 -6.86
C GLU A 96 -7.89 -20.36 -7.25
N LEU A 97 -7.73 -19.50 -6.24
CA LEU A 97 -7.21 -18.16 -6.42
C LEU A 97 -5.71 -18.16 -6.18
N SER A 98 -4.99 -17.33 -6.93
CA SER A 98 -3.57 -17.13 -6.71
C SER A 98 -3.31 -16.44 -5.37
N ARG A 99 -2.07 -16.54 -4.88
CA ARG A 99 -1.73 -16.01 -3.55
C ARG A 99 -1.82 -14.50 -3.52
N SER A 100 -1.42 -13.84 -4.59
CA SER A 100 -1.56 -12.39 -4.74
C SER A 100 -3.02 -11.95 -4.71
N VAL A 101 -3.94 -12.73 -5.29
CA VAL A 101 -5.39 -12.45 -5.23
C VAL A 101 -5.95 -12.69 -3.83
N LEU A 102 -5.57 -13.79 -3.17
CA LEU A 102 -5.99 -14.08 -1.79
C LEU A 102 -5.54 -12.98 -0.81
N ASP A 103 -4.29 -12.52 -0.92
CA ASP A 103 -3.78 -11.41 -0.14
C ASP A 103 -4.63 -10.14 -0.32
N LEU A 104 -5.06 -9.85 -1.55
CA LEU A 104 -5.91 -8.69 -1.88
C LEU A 104 -7.28 -8.74 -1.18
N ILE A 105 -7.85 -9.93 -1.05
CA ILE A 105 -9.15 -10.17 -0.40
C ILE A 105 -9.01 -10.02 1.12
N ASP A 106 -7.98 -10.64 1.69
CA ASP A 106 -7.83 -10.80 3.12
C ASP A 106 -7.29 -9.54 3.81
N ASN A 107 -6.42 -8.75 3.17
CA ASN A 107 -5.76 -7.62 3.83
C ASN A 107 -6.54 -6.29 3.76
N MET A 108 -6.19 -5.37 4.66
CA MET A 108 -6.79 -4.03 4.73
C MET A 108 -6.26 -3.06 3.66
N ARG A 109 -5.09 -3.33 3.08
CA ARG A 109 -4.38 -2.40 2.18
C ARG A 109 -5.18 -2.08 0.92
N SER A 110 -5.93 -3.06 0.39
CA SER A 110 -6.83 -2.84 -0.74
C SER A 110 -7.97 -1.85 -0.44
N LYS A 111 -8.50 -1.89 0.79
CA LYS A 111 -9.55 -0.99 1.26
C LYS A 111 -8.99 0.41 1.52
N ILE A 112 -7.78 0.49 2.07
CA ILE A 112 -7.04 1.74 2.25
C ILE A 112 -6.79 2.41 0.89
N TYR A 113 -6.28 1.67 -0.10
CA TYR A 113 -6.15 2.16 -1.47
C TYR A 113 -7.48 2.67 -2.02
N GLY A 114 -8.57 1.92 -1.83
CA GLY A 114 -9.92 2.33 -2.24
C GLY A 114 -10.36 3.66 -1.62
N PHE A 115 -10.02 3.93 -0.35
CA PHE A 115 -10.26 5.23 0.26
C PHE A 115 -9.50 6.34 -0.45
N PHE A 116 -8.20 6.16 -0.67
CA PHE A 116 -7.39 7.20 -1.32
C PHE A 116 -7.77 7.44 -2.78
N CYS A 117 -8.28 6.44 -3.50
CA CYS A 117 -8.91 6.66 -4.81
C CYS A 117 -10.09 7.65 -4.77
N LYS A 118 -10.79 7.75 -3.63
CA LYS A 118 -11.90 8.70 -3.43
C LYS A 118 -11.46 10.04 -2.88
N LEU A 119 -10.44 10.03 -2.02
CA LEU A 119 -9.89 11.25 -1.39
C LEU A 119 -8.96 12.02 -2.33
N GLY A 120 -8.31 11.32 -3.26
CA GLY A 120 -7.13 11.80 -3.96
C GLY A 120 -5.86 11.55 -3.13
N PHE A 121 -4.71 11.77 -3.78
CA PHE A 121 -3.38 11.59 -3.21
C PHE A 121 -2.63 12.91 -2.96
N SER A 122 -3.28 14.05 -3.23
CA SER A 122 -2.68 15.38 -3.15
C SER A 122 -3.43 16.26 -2.15
N GLU A 123 -2.72 17.19 -1.50
CA GLU A 123 -3.28 18.18 -0.58
C GLU A 123 -4.08 17.58 0.59
N LEU A 124 -3.68 16.38 1.02
CA LEU A 124 -4.31 15.66 2.12
C LEU A 124 -3.93 16.31 3.47
N PRO A 125 -4.93 16.62 4.31
CA PRO A 125 -4.66 17.28 5.57
C PRO A 125 -4.09 16.31 6.62
N GLY A 126 -3.35 16.85 7.59
CA GLY A 126 -2.92 16.12 8.79
C GLY A 126 -1.87 15.02 8.58
N LEU A 127 -1.14 15.03 7.46
CA LEU A 127 -0.10 14.04 7.18
C LEU A 127 1.23 14.41 7.83
N HIS A 128 1.90 13.39 8.36
CA HIS A 128 3.29 13.44 8.82
C HIS A 128 4.28 12.99 7.72
N GLU A 129 5.58 13.14 7.99
CA GLU A 129 6.65 12.70 7.09
C GLU A 129 6.49 11.21 6.70
N GLU A 130 6.32 10.33 7.69
CA GLU A 130 6.15 8.89 7.46
C GLU A 130 4.90 8.57 6.64
N ASP A 131 3.84 9.37 6.77
CA ASP A 131 2.62 9.18 5.97
C ASP A 131 2.85 9.51 4.52
N SER A 132 3.64 10.55 4.24
CA SER A 132 4.00 10.92 2.86
C SER A 132 4.79 9.79 2.18
N VAL A 133 5.71 9.15 2.90
CA VAL A 133 6.44 7.97 2.41
C VAL A 133 5.49 6.77 2.19
N THR A 134 4.55 6.56 3.11
CA THR A 134 3.55 5.48 3.03
C THR A 134 2.60 5.70 1.84
N LEU A 135 2.19 6.94 1.60
CA LEU A 135 1.29 7.30 0.51
C LEU A 135 1.84 6.96 -0.86
N CYS A 136 3.16 7.09 -1.06
CA CYS A 136 3.78 6.65 -2.32
C CYS A 136 3.54 5.16 -2.60
N ILE A 137 3.51 4.33 -1.55
CA ILE A 137 3.20 2.89 -1.66
C ILE A 137 1.71 2.69 -1.93
N ILE A 138 0.85 3.38 -1.18
CA ILE A 138 -0.60 3.27 -1.33
C ILE A 138 -1.03 3.68 -2.75
N GLU A 139 -0.53 4.81 -3.25
CA GLU A 139 -0.83 5.32 -4.60
C GLU A 139 -0.48 4.30 -5.70
N ASN A 140 0.59 3.52 -5.49
CA ASN A 140 1.06 2.52 -6.44
C ASN A 140 0.63 1.09 -6.07
N PHE A 141 -0.29 0.93 -5.10
CA PHE A 141 -0.67 -0.37 -4.54
C PHE A 141 -1.13 -1.35 -5.63
N LEU A 142 -2.05 -0.90 -6.49
CA LEU A 142 -2.60 -1.78 -7.52
C LEU A 142 -1.55 -2.13 -8.59
N ASP A 143 -0.68 -1.19 -8.97
CA ASP A 143 0.39 -1.46 -9.93
C ASP A 143 1.37 -2.52 -9.40
N PHE A 144 1.77 -2.41 -8.13
CA PHE A 144 2.62 -3.43 -7.50
C PHE A 144 1.92 -4.78 -7.39
N LYS A 145 0.63 -4.78 -7.01
CA LYS A 145 -0.14 -6.02 -6.89
C LYS A 145 -0.36 -6.71 -8.24
N MET A 146 -0.56 -5.94 -9.30
CA MET A 146 -0.59 -6.43 -10.68
C MET A 146 0.73 -7.10 -11.06
N GLY A 147 1.85 -6.50 -10.68
CA GLY A 147 3.18 -7.09 -10.82
C GLY A 147 3.31 -8.49 -10.22
N GLU A 148 2.89 -8.66 -8.97
CA GLU A 148 2.92 -9.96 -8.30
C GLU A 148 2.05 -11.01 -9.01
N MET A 149 0.85 -10.61 -9.46
CA MET A 149 -0.04 -11.50 -10.23
C MET A 149 0.57 -11.91 -11.58
N TRP A 150 1.24 -11.00 -12.29
CA TRP A 150 1.93 -11.35 -13.53
C TRP A 150 3.08 -12.32 -13.30
N GLN A 151 3.83 -12.16 -12.21
CA GLN A 151 4.87 -13.12 -11.84
C GLN A 151 4.30 -14.51 -11.56
N GLU A 152 3.15 -14.60 -10.87
CA GLU A 152 2.45 -15.87 -10.64
C GLU A 152 2.03 -16.53 -11.95
N ILE A 153 1.37 -15.79 -12.85
CA ILE A 153 0.90 -16.28 -14.15
C ILE A 153 2.07 -16.85 -14.97
N VAL A 154 3.16 -16.12 -15.10
CA VAL A 154 4.31 -16.54 -15.92
C VAL A 154 4.99 -17.77 -15.34
N THR A 155 5.11 -17.83 -14.01
CA THR A 155 5.70 -18.97 -13.32
C THR A 155 4.82 -20.22 -13.49
N GLU A 156 3.50 -20.07 -13.40
CA GLU A 156 2.55 -21.17 -13.61
C GLU A 156 2.59 -21.71 -15.05
N LEU A 157 2.58 -20.82 -16.06
CA LEU A 157 2.68 -21.20 -17.47
C LEU A 157 3.97 -22.00 -17.75
N ASP A 158 5.11 -21.58 -17.17
CA ASP A 158 6.37 -22.30 -17.30
C ASP A 158 6.30 -23.71 -16.66
N MET A 159 5.72 -23.82 -15.46
CA MET A 159 5.53 -25.09 -14.76
C MET A 159 4.63 -26.07 -15.51
N GLU A 160 3.62 -25.57 -16.22
CA GLU A 160 2.72 -26.38 -17.06
C GLU A 160 3.32 -26.71 -18.45
N GLY A 161 4.50 -26.17 -18.77
CA GLY A 161 5.14 -26.34 -20.07
C GLY A 161 4.45 -25.57 -21.19
N VAL A 162 3.67 -24.54 -20.85
CA VAL A 162 2.98 -23.68 -21.80
C VAL A 162 3.95 -22.63 -22.32
N LYS A 163 4.46 -22.86 -23.53
CA LYS A 163 5.36 -21.91 -24.20
C LYS A 163 4.57 -20.76 -24.83
N LEU A 164 4.82 -19.54 -24.34
CA LEU A 164 4.29 -18.32 -24.95
C LEU A 164 4.80 -18.15 -26.40
N VAL A 165 3.94 -17.62 -27.26
CA VAL A 165 4.38 -17.15 -28.59
C VAL A 165 5.23 -15.89 -28.43
N ALA A 166 6.09 -15.59 -29.41
CA ALA A 166 7.05 -14.49 -29.29
C ALA A 166 6.40 -13.13 -28.93
N PRO A 167 5.27 -12.71 -29.55
CA PRO A 167 4.62 -11.45 -29.17
C PRO A 167 4.13 -11.41 -27.73
N ASP A 168 3.58 -12.53 -27.22
CA ASP A 168 3.08 -12.61 -25.85
C ASP A 168 4.24 -12.61 -24.85
N GLY A 169 5.34 -13.28 -25.19
CA GLY A 169 6.58 -13.25 -24.40
C GLY A 169 7.15 -11.83 -24.29
N GLU A 170 7.23 -11.10 -25.40
CA GLU A 170 7.69 -9.70 -25.40
C GLU A 170 6.76 -8.79 -24.57
N ALA A 171 5.43 -9.00 -24.63
CA ALA A 171 4.47 -8.26 -23.83
C ALA A 171 4.64 -8.53 -22.33
N VAL A 172 4.79 -9.79 -21.95
CA VAL A 172 5.05 -10.21 -20.57
C VAL A 172 6.34 -9.60 -20.03
N ASP A 173 7.44 -9.70 -20.78
CA ASP A 173 8.74 -9.14 -20.40
C ASP A 173 8.68 -7.61 -20.22
N THR A 174 7.85 -6.95 -21.02
CA THR A 174 7.62 -5.50 -20.92
C THR A 174 6.85 -5.16 -19.64
N ILE A 175 5.80 -5.92 -19.32
CA ILE A 175 4.99 -5.71 -18.12
C ILE A 175 5.80 -5.95 -16.83
N LEU A 176 6.56 -7.05 -16.76
CA LEU A 176 7.38 -7.38 -15.59
C LEU A 176 8.45 -6.31 -15.36
N ARG A 177 9.11 -5.85 -16.42
CA ARG A 177 10.09 -4.77 -16.33
C ARG A 177 9.48 -3.44 -15.91
N ALA A 178 8.34 -3.06 -16.48
CA ALA A 178 7.63 -1.83 -16.10
C ALA A 178 7.22 -1.84 -14.61
N THR A 179 6.88 -3.01 -14.07
CA THR A 179 6.57 -3.18 -12.66
C THR A 179 7.80 -2.94 -11.78
N GLU A 180 8.95 -3.54 -12.12
CA GLU A 180 10.20 -3.35 -11.38
C GLU A 180 10.70 -1.90 -11.46
N GLU A 181 10.65 -1.30 -12.64
CA GLU A 181 10.96 0.13 -12.85
C GLU A 181 10.06 1.03 -12.01
N ARG A 182 8.79 0.67 -11.82
CA ARG A 182 7.89 1.39 -10.92
C ARG A 182 8.35 1.30 -9.47
N GLY A 183 8.73 0.11 -9.00
CA GLY A 183 9.26 -0.08 -7.65
C GLY A 183 10.47 0.82 -7.37
N LEU A 184 11.39 0.91 -8.33
CA LEU A 184 12.55 1.79 -8.29
C LEU A 184 12.16 3.27 -8.26
N ALA A 185 11.24 3.70 -9.14
CA ALA A 185 10.79 5.09 -9.23
C ALA A 185 10.09 5.55 -7.93
N VAL A 186 9.29 4.69 -7.33
CA VAL A 186 8.60 4.96 -6.06
C VAL A 186 9.61 5.06 -4.93
N ALA A 187 10.58 4.15 -4.84
CA ALA A 187 11.65 4.25 -3.85
C ALA A 187 12.49 5.54 -4.00
N ALA A 188 12.78 5.96 -5.23
CA ALA A 188 13.45 7.23 -5.49
C ALA A 188 12.61 8.43 -5.00
N THR A 189 11.30 8.39 -5.22
CA THR A 189 10.36 9.43 -4.75
C THR A 189 10.32 9.49 -3.22
N GLN A 190 10.25 8.34 -2.55
CA GLN A 190 10.27 8.24 -1.10
C GLN A 190 11.57 8.83 -0.51
N ASN A 191 12.72 8.50 -1.10
CA ASN A 191 14.00 9.07 -0.67
C ASN A 191 14.03 10.59 -0.87
N TYR A 192 13.53 11.09 -2.00
CA TYR A 192 13.42 12.53 -2.24
C TYR A 192 12.57 13.23 -1.17
N ILE A 193 11.43 12.65 -0.80
CA ILE A 193 10.56 13.19 0.27
C ILE A 193 11.32 13.29 1.59
N LEU A 194 11.99 12.22 2.01
CA LEU A 194 12.78 12.19 3.25
C LEU A 194 13.91 13.23 3.24
N GLU A 195 14.56 13.44 2.08
CA GLU A 195 15.57 14.50 1.94
C GLU A 195 14.99 15.91 2.11
N GLN A 196 13.76 16.15 1.63
CA GLN A 196 13.11 17.46 1.79
C GLN A 196 12.78 17.74 3.26
N TYR A 197 12.23 16.76 3.98
CA TYR A 197 11.94 16.89 5.41
C TYR A 197 13.22 17.16 6.22
N ASN A 198 14.28 16.37 6.00
CA ASN A 198 15.55 16.58 6.67
C ASN A 198 16.16 17.97 6.40
N LYS A 199 16.03 18.50 5.17
CA LYS A 199 16.47 19.86 4.83
C LYS A 199 15.67 20.93 5.57
N GLN A 200 14.35 20.74 5.73
CA GLN A 200 13.49 21.66 6.47
C GLN A 200 13.84 21.65 7.97
N ASP A 201 14.00 20.48 8.56
CA ASP A 201 14.36 20.34 9.98
C ASP A 201 15.69 21.03 10.30
N LEU A 202 16.71 20.84 9.45
CA LEU A 202 18.00 21.52 9.59
C LEU A 202 17.89 23.05 9.45
N GLN A 203 16.94 23.55 8.67
CA GLN A 203 16.69 24.99 8.55
C GLN A 203 16.01 25.54 9.81
N PHE A 204 15.03 24.81 10.37
CA PHE A 204 14.38 25.17 11.62
C PHE A 204 15.36 25.15 12.79
N GLU A 205 16.21 24.13 12.87
CA GLU A 205 17.24 24.01 13.91
C GLU A 205 18.21 25.21 13.86
N LYS A 206 18.70 25.58 12.67
CA LYS A 206 19.56 26.75 12.51
C LYS A 206 18.88 28.05 12.94
N ALA A 207 17.64 28.28 12.50
CA ALA A 207 16.88 29.47 12.87
C ALA A 207 16.68 29.56 14.39
N PHE A 208 16.47 28.44 15.08
CA PHE A 208 16.32 28.40 16.53
C PHE A 208 17.60 28.75 17.29
N TYR A 209 18.78 28.37 16.78
CA TYR A 209 20.07 28.68 17.41
C TYR A 209 20.62 30.07 17.05
N ASP A 210 20.09 30.69 15.99
CA ASP A 210 20.47 32.04 15.55
C ASP A 210 19.62 33.16 16.22
N ASP A 211 18.60 32.80 17.00
CA ASP A 211 17.76 33.69 17.85
C ASP A 211 18.22 33.72 19.33
#